data_AF-A0A531JRX3-F1
#
_entry.id   AF-A0A531JRX3-F1
#
_cell.length_a   1.000
_cell.length_b   1.000
_cell.length_c   1.000
_cell.angle_alpha   90.00
_cell.angle_beta   90.00
_cell.angle_gamma   90.00
#
_symmetry.space_group_name_H-M   'P 1'
#
loop_
_entity.id
_entity.type
_entity.pdbx_description
1 polymer ?
#
loop_
_entity_poly.entity_id
_entity_poly.type
_entity_poly.pdbx_seq_one_letter_code
_entity_poly.pdbx_strand_id
1 'polypeptide(L)'
;MRRAPIILMYHRVADIAVDPWSLAVHPARFDEQIEALTRTRRVVHLHELFDVIARGKPGKPLAVVTFDDGYHDVYSNARPILQRHDCPMTLFVATGAIGSGREFWWD
;
A
#
# COMPACT_ATOMS: atom_id res chain seq x y z
N MET A 1 -7.93 -25.49 5.34
CA MET A 1 -6.67 -24.76 5.65
C MET A 1 -6.96 -23.27 5.71
N ARG A 2 -6.51 -22.56 6.75
CA ARG A 2 -6.49 -21.09 6.73
C ARG A 2 -5.41 -20.62 5.77
N ARG A 3 -5.74 -19.76 4.81
CA ARG A 3 -4.73 -19.14 3.93
C ARG A 3 -3.96 -18.10 4.74
N ALA A 4 -2.63 -18.12 4.62
CA ALA A 4 -1.78 -17.12 5.27
C ALA A 4 -2.15 -15.70 4.76
N PRO A 5 -2.08 -14.67 5.61
CA PRO A 5 -2.18 -13.30 5.16
C PRO A 5 -1.10 -12.98 4.13
N ILE A 6 -1.40 -12.06 3.22
CA ILE A 6 -0.39 -11.46 2.34
C ILE A 6 -0.17 -10.01 2.71
N ILE A 7 1.04 -9.52 2.50
CA ILE A 7 1.39 -8.10 2.64
C ILE A 7 1.86 -7.64 1.26
N LEU A 8 1.22 -6.60 0.74
CA LEU A 8 1.59 -5.96 -0.53
C LEU A 8 2.25 -4.62 -0.20
N MET A 9 3.49 -4.47 -0.62
CA MET A 9 4.31 -3.28 -0.37
C MET A 9 4.48 -2.50 -1.67
N TYR A 10 4.32 -1.19 -1.57
CA TYR A 10 4.49 -0.23 -2.65
C TYR A 10 5.45 0.88 -2.21
N HIS A 11 6.08 1.56 -3.16
CA HIS A 11 6.80 2.81 -2.88
C HIS A 11 6.00 4.00 -3.40
N ARG A 12 5.71 3.99 -4.71
CA ARG A 12 5.10 5.12 -5.41
C ARG A 12 3.86 4.72 -6.20
N VAL A 13 2.90 5.63 -6.29
CA VAL A 13 1.75 5.54 -7.21
C VAL A 13 1.79 6.76 -8.11
N ALA A 14 2.51 6.66 -9.22
CA ALA A 14 2.81 7.81 -10.07
C ALA A 14 2.88 7.41 -11.54
N ASP A 15 2.53 8.35 -12.42
CA ASP A 15 2.79 8.26 -13.85
C ASP A 15 4.11 8.99 -14.13
N ILE A 16 5.21 8.25 -14.14
CA ILE A 16 6.56 8.78 -14.34
C ILE A 16 7.20 8.15 -15.58
N ALA A 17 7.89 8.98 -16.37
CA ALA A 17 8.52 8.54 -17.60
C ALA A 17 9.79 7.70 -17.37
N VAL A 18 10.47 7.93 -16.24
CA VAL A 18 11.74 7.29 -15.89
C VAL A 18 11.61 6.67 -14.51
N ASP A 19 11.68 5.34 -14.47
CA ASP A 19 11.62 4.54 -13.24
C ASP A 19 12.61 3.36 -13.34
N PRO A 20 13.92 3.64 -13.23
CA PRO A 20 14.96 2.63 -13.45
C PRO A 20 14.91 1.49 -12.43
N TRP A 21 14.28 1.72 -11.28
CA TRP A 21 14.19 0.76 -10.18
C TRP A 21 12.81 0.13 -10.03
N SER A 22 11.85 0.46 -10.92
CA SER A 22 10.49 -0.08 -10.92
C SER A 22 9.76 0.15 -9.58
N LEU A 23 9.93 1.34 -9.00
CA LEU A 23 9.33 1.75 -7.73
C LEU A 23 7.90 2.29 -7.88
N ALA A 24 7.52 2.71 -9.09
CA ALA A 24 6.24 3.34 -9.36
C ALA A 24 5.27 2.39 -10.06
N VAL A 25 4.02 2.42 -9.58
CA VAL A 25 2.87 1.87 -10.30
C VAL A 25 2.01 3.00 -10.82
N HIS A 26 1.61 2.93 -12.09
CA HIS A 26 0.69 3.90 -12.68
C HIS A 26 -0.64 3.93 -11.89
N PRO A 27 -1.25 5.10 -11.61
CA PRO A 27 -2.46 5.19 -10.79
C PRO A 27 -3.62 4.31 -11.26
N ALA A 28 -3.87 4.24 -12.57
CA ALA A 28 -4.91 3.36 -13.13
C ALA A 28 -4.63 1.87 -12.84
N ARG A 29 -3.37 1.45 -12.92
CA ARG A 29 -2.96 0.06 -12.64
C ARG A 29 -3.06 -0.26 -11.15
N PHE A 30 -2.73 0.71 -10.30
CA PHE A 30 -2.93 0.58 -8.86
C PHE A 30 -4.41 0.44 -8.50
N ASP A 31 -5.30 1.20 -9.14
CA ASP A 31 -6.76 1.09 -8.97
C ASP A 31 -7.25 -0.35 -9.28
N GLU A 32 -6.85 -0.89 -10.43
CA GLU A 32 -7.15 -2.28 -10.82
C GLU A 32 -6.64 -3.30 -9.78
N GLN A 33 -5.43 -3.10 -9.24
CA GLN A 33 -4.85 -3.98 -8.24
C GLN A 33 -5.64 -3.95 -6.92
N ILE A 34 -6.01 -2.75 -6.45
CA ILE A 34 -6.79 -2.60 -5.21
C ILE A 34 -8.20 -3.17 -5.39
N GLU A 35 -8.84 -2.94 -6.55
CA GLU A 35 -10.15 -3.54 -6.86
C GLU A 35 -10.10 -5.08 -6.83
N ALA A 36 -9.08 -5.67 -7.46
CA ALA A 36 -8.89 -7.13 -7.45
C ALA A 36 -8.60 -7.66 -6.03
N LEU A 37 -7.84 -6.90 -5.23
CA LEU A 37 -7.50 -7.25 -3.86
C LEU A 37 -8.72 -7.28 -2.96
N THR A 38 -9.50 -6.20 -2.90
CA THR A 38 -10.68 -6.07 -2.01
C THR A 38 -11.83 -6.99 -2.41
N ARG A 39 -11.92 -7.37 -3.69
CA ARG A 39 -12.84 -8.40 -4.17
C ARG A 39 -12.52 -9.77 -3.57
N THR A 40 -11.25 -10.13 -3.45
CA THR A 40 -10.81 -11.47 -3.08
C THR A 40 -10.37 -11.61 -1.62
N ARG A 41 -10.00 -10.51 -0.96
CA ARG A 41 -9.42 -10.48 0.39
C ARG A 41 -10.04 -9.39 1.24
N ARG A 42 -9.96 -9.56 2.56
CA ARG A 42 -10.26 -8.51 3.53
C ARG A 42 -8.96 -7.80 3.86
N VAL A 43 -8.88 -6.52 3.52
CA VAL A 43 -7.72 -5.69 3.86
C VAL A 43 -7.90 -5.13 5.27
N VAL A 44 -6.84 -5.16 6.09
CA VAL A 44 -6.83 -4.63 7.46
C VAL A 44 -5.60 -3.74 7.66
N HIS A 45 -5.63 -2.87 8.67
CA HIS A 45 -4.41 -2.17 9.05
C HIS A 45 -3.37 -3.16 9.58
N LEU A 46 -2.08 -2.88 9.33
CA LEU A 46 -1.00 -3.77 9.77
C LEU A 46 -1.02 -3.99 11.29
N HIS A 47 -1.29 -2.93 12.06
CA HIS A 47 -1.33 -3.00 13.53
C HIS A 47 -2.47 -3.87 14.09
N GLU A 48 -3.52 -4.14 13.29
CA GLU A 48 -4.65 -4.99 13.69
C GLU A 48 -4.46 -6.44 13.26
N LEU A 49 -3.47 -6.74 12.40
CA LEU A 49 -3.36 -8.03 11.72
C LEU A 49 -3.33 -9.21 12.70
N PHE A 50 -2.49 -9.14 13.73
CA PHE A 50 -2.35 -10.22 14.71
C PHE A 50 -3.63 -10.42 15.53
N ASP A 51 -4.28 -9.35 15.94
CA ASP A 51 -5.54 -9.42 16.68
C ASP A 51 -6.65 -10.05 15.83
N VAL A 52 -6.73 -9.68 14.55
CA VAL A 52 -7.70 -10.25 13.61
C VAL A 52 -7.47 -11.75 13.41
N ILE A 53 -6.20 -12.17 13.31
CA ILE A 53 -5.81 -13.59 13.19
C ILE A 53 -6.18 -14.35 14.47
N ALA A 54 -5.83 -13.81 15.64
CA ALA A 54 -6.06 -14.43 16.94
C ALA A 54 -7.56 -14.64 17.22
N ARG A 55 -8.40 -13.65 16.87
CA ARG A 55 -9.87 -13.74 16.98
C ARG A 55 -10.49 -14.80 16.06
N GLY A 56 -9.75 -15.28 15.06
CA GLY A 56 -10.11 -16.46 14.29
C GLY A 56 -11.40 -16.36 13.48
N LYS A 57 -11.84 -15.16 13.10
CA LYS A 57 -13.14 -14.96 12.45
C LYS A 57 -13.19 -15.64 11.06
N PRO A 58 -14.29 -16.35 10.72
CA PRO A 58 -14.52 -16.82 9.36
C PRO A 58 -14.69 -15.61 8.42
N GLY A 59 -14.07 -15.67 7.23
CA GLY A 59 -14.11 -14.60 6.25
C GLY A 59 -13.16 -14.81 5.08
N LYS A 60 -13.04 -13.78 4.23
CA LYS A 60 -12.03 -13.76 3.16
C LYS A 60 -10.60 -13.84 3.74
N PRO A 61 -9.62 -14.41 3.02
CA PRO A 61 -8.21 -14.31 3.40
C PRO A 61 -7.79 -12.86 3.66
N LEU A 62 -6.85 -12.67 4.57
CA LEU A 62 -6.41 -11.33 4.96
C LEU A 62 -5.35 -10.78 3.99
N ALA A 63 -5.36 -9.46 3.83
CA ALA A 63 -4.30 -8.72 3.18
C ALA A 63 -3.97 -7.46 3.98
N VAL A 64 -2.76 -6.94 3.77
CA VAL A 64 -2.32 -5.62 4.24
C VAL A 64 -1.68 -4.91 3.05
N VAL A 65 -1.91 -3.60 2.95
CA VAL A 65 -1.24 -2.71 2.00
C VAL A 65 -0.30 -1.79 2.78
N THR A 66 0.97 -1.77 2.38
CA THR A 66 1.98 -0.88 2.97
C THR A 66 2.62 0.00 1.90
N PHE A 67 3.05 1.19 2.32
CA PHE A 67 3.84 2.12 1.54
C PHE A 67 5.10 2.47 2.30
N ASP A 68 6.22 2.54 1.60
CA ASP A 68 7.52 2.91 2.18
C ASP A 68 7.93 4.32 1.71
N ASP A 69 8.99 4.85 2.32
CA ASP A 69 9.67 6.12 2.06
C ASP A 69 8.91 7.43 2.38
N GLY A 70 7.60 7.49 2.13
CA GLY A 70 6.80 8.70 2.39
C GLY A 70 6.64 9.63 1.19
N TYR A 71 6.65 9.10 -0.04
CA TYR A 71 6.43 9.88 -1.25
C TYR A 71 5.09 10.64 -1.24
N HIS A 72 5.13 11.88 -1.72
CA HIS A 72 3.94 12.73 -1.85
C HIS A 72 2.86 12.09 -2.76
N ASP A 73 3.27 11.33 -3.77
CA ASP A 73 2.34 10.67 -4.69
C ASP A 73 1.46 9.59 -4.02
N VAL A 74 1.86 9.04 -2.88
CA VAL A 74 0.99 8.21 -2.03
C VAL A 74 -0.20 9.04 -1.52
N TYR A 75 0.03 10.29 -1.13
CA TYR A 75 -1.03 11.20 -0.67
C TYR A 75 -1.90 11.70 -1.83
N SER A 76 -1.29 12.12 -2.95
CA SER A 76 -2.03 12.74 -4.05
C SER A 76 -2.77 11.72 -4.93
N ASN A 77 -2.19 10.52 -5.13
CA ASN A 77 -2.70 9.54 -6.09
C ASN A 77 -3.23 8.26 -5.41
N ALA A 78 -2.48 7.66 -4.48
CA ALA A 78 -2.88 6.39 -3.87
C ALA A 78 -4.06 6.55 -2.88
N ARG A 79 -4.02 7.58 -2.01
CA ARG A 79 -5.05 7.86 -1.00
C ARG A 79 -6.48 7.92 -1.58
N PRO A 80 -6.79 8.70 -2.62
CA PRO A 80 -8.15 8.75 -3.15
C PRO A 80 -8.59 7.42 -3.76
N ILE A 81 -7.69 6.61 -4.33
CA ILE A 81 -8.00 5.26 -4.83
C ILE A 81 -8.35 4.34 -3.66
N LEU A 82 -7.51 4.29 -2.64
CA LEU A 82 -7.70 3.46 -1.45
C LEU A 82 -9.01 3.82 -0.72
N GLN A 83 -9.35 5.10 -0.64
CA GLN A 83 -10.61 5.58 -0.07
C GLN A 83 -11.84 5.08 -0.84
N ARG A 84 -11.80 5.05 -2.18
CA ARG A 84 -12.92 4.52 -3.00
C ARG A 84 -13.18 3.04 -2.75
N HIS A 85 -12.16 2.28 -2.35
CA HIS A 85 -12.22 0.83 -2.13
C HIS A 85 -12.33 0.42 -0.66
N ASP A 86 -12.50 1.39 0.26
CA ASP A 86 -12.45 1.15 1.71
C ASP A 86 -11.21 0.33 2.13
N CYS A 87 -10.08 0.61 1.48
CA CYS A 87 -8.83 -0.14 1.62
C CYS A 87 -7.87 0.59 2.59
N PRO A 88 -7.66 0.10 3.81
CA PRO A 88 -6.69 0.70 4.72
C PRO A 88 -5.26 0.47 4.23
N MET A 89 -4.36 1.42 4.54
CA MET A 89 -2.93 1.29 4.30
C MET A 89 -2.11 1.65 5.54
N THR A 90 -0.85 1.24 5.55
CA THR A 90 0.17 1.65 6.53
C THR A 90 1.30 2.33 5.78
N LEU A 91 1.73 3.51 6.23
CA LEU A 91 2.82 4.28 5.61
C LEU A 91 4.03 4.31 6.56
N PHE A 92 5.18 3.84 6.09
CA PHE A 92 6.47 3.95 6.77
C PHE A 92 7.24 5.15 6.19
N VAL A 93 7.37 6.21 6.99
CA VAL A 93 7.97 7.47 6.54
C VAL A 93 9.45 7.52 6.90
N ALA A 94 10.31 7.80 5.91
CA ALA A 94 11.72 8.09 6.14
C ALA A 94 11.91 9.52 6.67
N THR A 95 11.68 9.73 7.97
CA THR A 95 11.61 11.07 8.59
C THR A 95 12.86 11.93 8.39
N GLY A 96 14.04 11.32 8.21
CA GLY A 96 15.28 12.04 7.92
C GLY A 96 15.34 12.72 6.55
N ALA A 97 14.50 12.29 5.60
CA ALA A 97 14.40 12.92 4.28
C ALA A 97 13.44 14.12 4.29
N ILE A 98 12.48 14.15 5.22
CA ILE A 98 11.45 15.19 5.29
C ILE A 98 12.07 16.56 5.61
N GLY A 99 11.79 17.55 4.77
CA GLY A 99 12.30 18.92 4.92
C GLY A 99 13.78 19.08 4.57
N SER A 100 14.48 18.02 4.15
CA SER A 100 15.90 18.08 3.78
C SER A 100 16.15 18.82 2.45
N GLY A 101 15.12 18.93 1.60
CA GLY A 101 15.23 19.44 0.23
C GLY A 101 16.03 18.53 -0.71
N ARG A 102 16.32 17.28 -0.29
CA ARG A 102 17.03 16.28 -1.07
C ARG A 102 16.09 15.16 -1.47
N GLU A 103 16.26 14.69 -2.70
CA GLU A 103 15.66 13.45 -3.17
C GLU A 103 16.49 12.25 -2.71
N PHE A 104 15.91 11.05 -2.77
CA PHE A 104 16.67 9.84 -2.53
C PHE A 104 17.66 9.60 -3.67
N TRP A 105 18.75 8.87 -3.42
CA TRP A 105 19.76 8.63 -4.46
C TRP A 105 19.26 7.75 -5.62
N TRP A 106 18.12 7.07 -5.43
CA TRP A 106 17.45 6.23 -6.42
C TRP A 106 16.35 6.96 -7.19
N ASP A 107 16.02 8.20 -6.83
CA ASP A 107 15.20 9.11 -7.64
C ASP A 107 16.11 9.96 -8.55
#